data_AF-R7M6X6-F1
#
_entry.id   AF-R7M6X6-F1
#
_cell.length_a   1.000
_cell.length_b   1.000
_cell.length_c   1.000
_cell.angle_alpha   90.00
_cell.angle_beta   90.00
_cell.angle_gamma   90.00
#
_symmetry.space_group_name_H-M   'P 1'
#
loop_
_entity.id
_entity.type
_entity.pdbx_description
1 polymer ?
#
loop_
_entity_poly.entity_id
_entity_poly.type
_entity_poly.pdbx_seq_one_letter_code
_entity_poly.pdbx_strand_id
1 'polypeptide(L)' 'MKQYKVLTQKDKWFSGKFNPETLESAINAYAEQGWRVISCATADFPAVFVAARQEMVIILERDA' A
#
# COMPACT_ATOMS: atom_id res chain seq x y z
N MET A 1 -12.59 -16.80 7.51
CA MET A 1 -12.79 -15.94 6.29
C MET A 1 -11.53 -15.11 6.09
N LYS A 2 -11.28 -14.55 4.90
CA LYS A 2 -10.12 -13.67 4.68
C LYS A 2 -10.50 -12.20 4.86
N GLN A 3 -9.60 -11.40 5.42
CA GLN A 3 -9.67 -9.94 5.44
C GLN A 3 -8.59 -9.35 4.54
N TYR A 4 -8.89 -8.24 3.87
CA TYR A 4 -7.97 -7.57 2.97
C TYR A 4 -7.73 -6.12 3.38
N LYS A 5 -6.50 -5.66 3.21
CA LYS A 5 -6.09 -4.28 3.41
C LYS A 5 -5.30 -3.82 2.19
N VAL A 6 -5.47 -2.55 1.83
CA VAL A 6 -4.79 -1.95 0.67
C VAL A 6 -3.96 -0.77 1.16
N LEU A 7 -2.67 -0.78 0.85
CA LEU A 7 -1.79 0.36 1.04
C LEU A 7 -1.56 1.03 -0.31
N THR A 8 -1.58 2.35 -0.32
CA THR A 8 -1.27 3.20 -1.48
C THR A 8 -0.25 4.26 -1.06
N GLN A 9 0.37 4.98 -2.00
CA GLN A 9 1.34 6.04 -1.64
C GLN A 9 0.70 7.18 -0.84
N LYS A 10 -0.64 7.28 -0.85
CA LYS A 10 -1.43 8.22 -0.04
C LYS A 10 -1.71 7.75 1.39
N ASP A 11 -1.32 6.54 1.76
CA ASP A 11 -1.52 6.05 3.12
C ASP A 11 -0.79 6.94 4.14
N LYS A 12 -1.32 7.02 5.36
CA LYS A 12 -0.75 7.83 6.44
C LYS A 12 0.70 7.43 6.75
N TRP A 13 1.05 6.16 6.54
CA TRP A 13 2.44 5.68 6.65
C TRP A 13 3.44 6.49 5.83
N PHE A 14 3.02 7.01 4.68
CA PHE A 14 3.90 7.74 3.77
C PHE A 14 3.83 9.25 3.96
N SER A 15 2.82 9.79 4.64
CA SER A 15 2.67 11.25 4.85
C SER A 15 2.85 12.08 3.56
N GLY A 16 2.41 11.53 2.42
CA GLY A 16 2.56 12.14 1.09
C GLY A 16 3.95 12.01 0.43
N LYS A 17 4.92 11.35 1.08
CA LYS A 17 6.25 11.05 0.52
C LYS A 17 6.58 9.58 0.70
N PHE A 18 6.57 8.83 -0.41
CA PHE A 18 6.97 7.44 -0.40
C PHE A 18 8.48 7.29 -0.07
N ASN A 19 8.80 6.38 0.85
CA ASN A 19 10.17 5.94 1.16
C ASN A 19 10.14 4.40 1.35
N PRO A 20 11.05 3.63 0.74
CA PRO A 20 11.17 2.19 1.00
C PRO A 20 11.26 1.82 2.49
N GLU A 21 11.96 2.59 3.31
CA GLU A 21 12.10 2.32 4.75
C GLU A 21 10.77 2.48 5.51
N THR A 22 9.95 3.46 5.12
CA THR A 22 8.62 3.64 5.70
C THR A 22 7.66 2.56 5.24
N LEU A 23 7.80 2.07 4.01
CA LEU A 23 7.06 0.89 3.53
C LEU A 23 7.43 -0.35 4.34
N GLU A 24 8.72 -0.63 4.53
CA GLU A 24 9.20 -1.77 5.31
C GLU A 24 8.66 -1.73 6.74
N SER A 25 8.75 -0.56 7.38
CA SER A 25 8.19 -0.33 8.71
C SER A 25 6.68 -0.61 8.76
N ALA A 26 5.93 -0.13 7.75
CA ALA A 26 4.49 -0.32 7.66
C ALA A 26 4.09 -1.80 7.52
N ILE A 27 4.74 -2.54 6.61
CA ILE A 27 4.40 -3.94 6.37
C ILE A 27 4.82 -4.83 7.55
N ASN A 28 5.93 -4.52 8.23
CA ASN A 28 6.35 -5.22 9.45
C ASN A 28 5.36 -4.98 10.59
N ALA A 29 4.91 -3.74 10.81
CA ALA A 29 3.88 -3.42 11.81
C ALA A 29 2.56 -4.14 11.53
N TYR A 30 2.21 -4.37 10.26
CA TYR A 30 1.04 -5.19 9.90
C TYR A 30 1.30 -6.69 10.01
N ALA A 31 2.53 -7.16 9.77
CA ALA A 31 2.91 -8.55 9.98
C ALA A 31 2.73 -8.97 11.45
N GLU A 32 3.08 -8.11 12.40
CA GLU A 32 2.82 -8.32 13.84
C GLU A 32 1.32 -8.48 14.18
N GLN A 33 0.44 -7.93 13.34
CA GLN A 33 -1.02 -8.03 13.46
C GLN A 33 -1.62 -9.20 12.64
N GLY A 34 -0.77 -10.08 12.11
CA GLY A 34 -1.16 -11.25 11.32
C GLY A 34 -1.43 -10.97 9.84
N TRP A 35 -1.11 -9.78 9.33
CA TRP A 35 -1.24 -9.49 7.90
C TRP A 35 -0.06 -10.00 7.09
N ARG A 36 -0.32 -10.46 5.88
CA ARG A 36 0.67 -10.92 4.91
C ARG A 36 0.54 -10.14 3.63
N VAL A 37 1.67 -9.67 3.07
CA VAL A 37 1.69 -9.08 1.73
C VAL A 37 1.48 -10.20 0.70
N ILE A 38 0.47 -10.04 -0.16
CA ILE A 38 0.14 -11.04 -1.19
C ILE A 38 0.29 -10.53 -2.62
N SER A 39 0.33 -9.22 -2.81
CA SER A 39 0.53 -8.63 -4.14
C SER A 39 1.02 -7.18 -4.03
N CYS A 40 1.80 -6.76 -5.02
CA CYS A 40 2.14 -5.37 -5.27
C CYS A 40 2.03 -5.08 -6.77
N ALA A 41 1.49 -3.91 -7.10
CA ALA A 41 1.37 -3.44 -8.47
C ALA A 41 1.57 -1.94 -8.53
N THR A 42 1.88 -1.44 -9.74
CA THR A 42 1.74 -0.02 -10.04
C THR A 42 0.53 0.15 -10.96
N ALA A 43 -0.26 1.19 -10.69
CA ALA A 43 -1.44 1.51 -11.48
C ALA A 43 -1.34 2.96 -11.95
N ASP A 44 -1.56 3.17 -13.24
CA ASP A 44 -1.64 4.50 -13.82
C ASP A 44 -3.03 5.07 -13.53
N PHE A 45 -3.08 6.16 -12.77
CA PHE A 45 -4.30 6.90 -12.55
C PHE A 45 -4.34 8.08 -13.54
N PRO A 46 -5.20 8.00 -14.58
CA PRO A 46 -5.39 9.13 -15.47
C PRO A 46 -6.01 10.28 -14.69
N ALA A 47 -5.36 11.43 -14.71
CA ALA A 47 -5.91 12.67 -14.17
C ALA A 47 -6.34 13.55 -15.34
N VAL A 48 -7.63 13.85 -15.41
CA VAL A 48 -8.11 14.91 -16.30
C VAL A 48 -7.62 16.22 -15.65
N PHE A 49 -6.78 16.99 -16.35
CA PHE A 49 -6.15 18.26 -15.91
C PHE A 49 -4.84 18.21 -15.10
N VAL A 50 -4.28 17.04 -14.78
CA VAL A 50 -2.96 16.93 -14.12
C VAL A 50 -2.14 15.84 -14.80
N ALA A 51 -0.80 15.88 -14.69
CA ALA A 51 0.05 14.79 -15.15
C ALA A 51 -0.44 13.45 -14.58
N ALA A 52 -0.52 12.42 -15.44
CA ALA A 52 -0.87 11.08 -15.02
C ALA A 52 0.06 10.66 -13.88
N ARG A 53 -0.52 10.13 -12.80
CA ARG A 53 0.26 9.66 -11.65
C ARG A 53 0.29 8.15 -11.64
N GLN A 54 1.49 7.60 -11.51
CA GLN A 54 1.67 6.18 -11.25
C GLN A 54 1.60 5.97 -9.74
N GLU A 55 0.58 5.24 -9.29
CA GLU A 55 0.39 4.94 -7.89
C GLU A 55 0.82 3.49 -7.61
N MET A 56 1.62 3.29 -6.56
CA MET A 56 1.90 1.96 -6.06
C MET A 56 0.74 1.47 -5.18
N VAL A 57 0.32 0.22 -5.38
CA VAL A 57 -0.73 -0.45 -4.61
C VAL A 57 -0.17 -1.74 -4.04
N ILE A 58 -0.38 -1.97 -2.75
CA ILE A 58 0.04 -3.19 -2.04
C ILE A 58 -1.17 -3.79 -1.35
N ILE A 59 -1.38 -5.08 -1.57
CA ILE A 59 -2.51 -5.83 -1.01
C ILE A 59 -1.98 -6.74 0.10
N LEU A 60 -2.59 -6.62 1.28
CA LEU A 60 -2.36 -7.48 2.41
C LEU A 60 -3.58 -8.34 2.68
N GLU A 61 -3.37 -9.58 3.09
CA GLU A 61 -4.42 -10.49 3.56
C GLU A 61 -4.15 -10.95 5.00
N ARG A 62 -5.19 -11.31 5.74
CA ARG A 62 -5.08 -12.11 6.96
C ARG A 62 -6.29 -13.02 7.14
N ASP A 63 -6.14 -14.00 8.01
CA ASP A 63 -7.27 -14.78 8.51
C ASP A 63 -8.09 -13.94 9.51
N ALA A 64 -9.43 -14.04 9.38
CA ALA A 64 -10.40 -13.40 10.26
C ALA A 64 -10.62 -14.22 11.55
#